data_AF-A0A4Y2F690-F1
#
_entry.id   AF-A0A4Y2F690-F1
#
_cell.length_a   1.000
_cell.length_b   1.000
_cell.length_c   1.000
_cell.angle_alpha   90.00
_cell.angle_beta   90.00
_cell.angle_gamma   90.00
#
_symmetry.space_group_name_H-M   'P 1'
#
loop_
_entity.id
_entity.type
_entity.pdbx_description
1 polymer ?
#
loop_
_entity_poly.entity_id
_entity_poly.type
_entity_poly.pdbx_seq_one_letter_code
_entity_poly.pdbx_strand_id
1 'polypeptide(L)'
;MGVQQSFTKFCCFLCEWNSRATDLHYIQKDWPPRMCLTPGKINVMKTPLVSPKKIILPALHLKLGIVKQLVEAMDTNKPAFTYLREKFPRLSEAKIKEGIFVGPQISDIFKDTKFENPLDYDEKQVWDSDCQGCTNFLGSIRSKYYEDLVHDMLALHQRFGCRMSLKLHFLDFQLEFFPANCGKFSDEHGERFHQNMSVIEQRYRRMWSASMLGDCCWMILRDNPHVEYKRKSKRTRHS
;
A
#
# COMPACT_ATOMS: atom_id res chain seq x y z
N MET A 1 -4.70 14.84 7.99
CA MET A 1 -6.17 14.75 8.19
C MET A 1 -6.66 15.07 9.58
N GLY A 2 -5.81 15.00 10.61
CA GLY A 2 -6.25 15.30 11.96
C GLY A 2 -7.22 14.28 12.54
N VAL A 3 -7.46 13.17 11.85
CA VAL A 3 -8.21 12.01 12.35
C VAL A 3 -7.31 11.20 13.29
N GLN A 4 -7.89 10.61 14.34
CA GLN A 4 -7.21 9.73 15.26
C GLN A 4 -6.60 8.53 14.51
N GLN A 5 -5.31 8.29 14.73
CA GLN A 5 -4.63 7.09 14.27
C GLN A 5 -4.98 5.91 15.18
N SER A 6 -5.04 4.68 14.64
CA SER A 6 -5.45 3.39 15.25
C SER A 6 -6.80 2.85 14.75
N PHE A 7 -7.19 1.67 15.24
CA PHE A 7 -8.43 0.98 14.89
C PHE A 7 -9.65 1.68 15.54
N THR A 8 -10.05 2.79 14.94
CA THR A 8 -11.14 3.63 15.44
C THR A 8 -12.42 3.43 14.63
N LYS A 9 -13.58 3.61 15.28
CA LYS A 9 -14.91 3.31 14.71
C LYS A 9 -15.17 4.03 13.37
N PHE A 10 -14.82 5.31 13.29
CA PHE A 10 -15.04 6.17 12.13
C PHE A 10 -13.72 6.66 11.54
N CYS A 11 -12.99 5.76 10.90
CA CYS A 11 -11.63 6.04 10.40
C CYS A 11 -11.62 6.62 8.97
N CYS A 12 -12.71 6.47 8.20
CA CYS A 12 -12.85 7.10 6.89
C CYS A 12 -12.99 8.62 7.05
N PHE A 13 -12.29 9.39 6.22
CA PHE A 13 -12.35 10.86 6.21
C PHE A 13 -13.39 11.42 5.23
N LEU A 14 -14.00 10.57 4.40
CA LEU A 14 -15.05 10.94 3.42
C LEU A 14 -16.45 10.67 3.95
N CYS A 15 -16.64 9.62 4.74
CA CYS A 15 -17.94 9.22 5.27
C CYS A 15 -17.81 8.65 6.70
N GLU A 16 -18.95 8.38 7.32
CA GLU A 16 -19.07 7.82 8.66
C GLU A 16 -19.04 6.28 8.64
N TRP A 17 -18.18 5.69 7.79
CA TRP A 17 -17.97 4.25 7.72
C TRP A 17 -17.61 3.68 9.10
N ASN A 18 -18.45 2.76 9.59
CA ASN A 18 -18.31 2.14 10.89
C ASN A 18 -17.43 0.88 10.79
N SER A 19 -16.14 1.01 11.07
CA SER A 19 -15.16 -0.08 11.02
C SER A 19 -15.47 -1.25 11.96
N ARG A 20 -16.40 -1.08 12.91
CA ARG A 20 -16.82 -2.13 13.86
C ARG A 20 -18.08 -2.89 13.42
N ALA A 21 -18.80 -2.42 12.39
CA ALA A 21 -19.99 -3.08 11.86
C ALA A 21 -19.62 -4.10 10.76
N THR A 22 -18.83 -5.11 11.11
CA THR A 22 -18.23 -6.05 10.16
C THR A 22 -19.24 -6.85 9.35
N ASP A 23 -20.42 -7.09 9.91
CA ASP A 23 -21.58 -7.71 9.29
C ASP A 23 -22.20 -6.85 8.19
N LEU A 24 -22.08 -5.52 8.29
CA LEU A 24 -22.64 -4.58 7.32
C LEU A 24 -21.68 -4.18 6.21
N HIS A 25 -20.38 -4.46 6.32
CA HIS A 25 -19.36 -3.88 5.44
C HIS A 25 -19.55 -4.18 3.96
N TYR A 26 -19.99 -5.38 3.60
CA TYR A 26 -20.25 -5.74 2.21
C TYR A 26 -21.72 -5.51 1.77
N ILE A 27 -22.61 -5.22 2.72
CA ILE A 27 -24.05 -5.10 2.49
C ILE A 27 -24.45 -3.62 2.36
N GLN A 28 -23.98 -2.78 3.28
CA GLN A 28 -24.29 -1.37 3.32
C GLN A 28 -23.34 -0.59 2.39
N LYS A 29 -23.90 -0.09 1.29
CA LYS A 29 -23.18 0.77 0.33
C LYS A 29 -23.23 2.24 0.72
N ASP A 30 -24.36 2.68 1.27
CA ASP A 30 -24.58 4.08 1.62
C ASP A 30 -24.18 4.37 3.06
N TRP A 31 -23.00 4.96 3.23
CA TRP A 31 -22.53 5.50 4.50
C TRP A 31 -22.71 7.03 4.53
N PRO A 32 -23.20 7.62 5.64
CA PRO A 32 -23.41 9.06 5.71
C PRO A 32 -22.14 9.84 5.35
N PRO A 33 -22.18 10.79 4.40
CA PRO A 33 -21.02 11.56 4.02
C PRO A 33 -20.62 12.53 5.13
N ARG A 34 -19.32 12.77 5.28
CA ARG A 34 -18.82 13.78 6.21
C ARG A 34 -18.89 15.16 5.60
N MET A 35 -19.83 15.97 6.10
CA MET A 35 -19.98 17.37 5.68
C MET A 35 -18.83 18.25 6.18
N CYS A 36 -18.29 17.97 7.37
CA CYS A 36 -17.14 18.70 7.94
C CYS A 36 -16.29 17.80 8.86
N LEU A 37 -15.00 18.13 8.97
CA LEU A 37 -14.07 17.49 9.91
C LEU A 37 -13.87 18.36 11.14
N THR A 38 -14.86 18.36 12.04
CA THR A 38 -14.83 19.17 13.28
C THR A 38 -14.05 18.47 14.39
N PRO A 39 -12.99 19.09 14.95
CA PRO A 39 -12.25 18.51 16.08
C PRO A 39 -13.15 18.15 17.27
N GLY A 40 -12.87 17.01 17.92
CA GLY A 40 -13.65 16.44 19.02
C GLY A 40 -14.85 15.60 18.58
N LYS A 41 -15.19 15.57 17.29
CA LYS A 41 -16.32 14.78 16.76
C LYS A 41 -15.84 13.65 15.84
N ILE A 42 -16.47 12.48 15.95
CA ILE A 42 -16.38 11.38 14.97
C ILE A 42 -14.92 11.10 14.55
N ASN A 43 -14.05 10.92 15.56
CA ASN A 43 -12.62 10.64 15.49
C ASN A 43 -11.72 11.74 14.90
N VAL A 44 -12.21 12.97 14.71
CA VAL A 44 -11.37 14.10 14.33
C VAL A 44 -10.73 14.68 15.60
N MET A 45 -9.40 14.62 15.69
CA MET A 45 -8.60 15.13 16.81
C MET A 45 -8.09 16.55 16.56
N LYS A 46 -7.78 16.89 15.31
CA LYS A 46 -7.18 18.16 14.91
C LYS A 46 -7.81 18.68 13.63
N THR A 47 -7.77 19.99 13.44
CA THR A 47 -8.19 20.62 12.19
C THR A 47 -7.33 20.10 11.03
N PRO A 48 -7.94 19.64 9.92
CA PRO A 48 -7.18 19.21 8.74
C PRO A 48 -6.39 20.37 8.13
N LEU A 49 -5.10 20.15 7.88
CA LEU A 49 -4.24 21.12 7.16
C LEU A 49 -4.49 21.12 5.65
N VAL A 50 -5.05 20.04 5.12
CA VAL A 50 -5.31 19.83 3.71
C VAL A 50 -6.78 19.44 3.55
N SER A 51 -7.42 19.97 2.52
CA SER A 51 -8.80 19.62 2.18
C SER A 51 -8.92 18.12 1.85
N PRO A 52 -9.96 17.41 2.34
CA PRO A 52 -10.27 16.02 1.98
C PRO A 52 -10.20 15.75 0.47
N LYS A 53 -10.69 16.69 -0.34
CA LYS A 53 -10.77 16.57 -1.81
C LYS A 53 -9.41 16.64 -2.51
N LYS A 54 -8.33 17.03 -1.81
CA LYS A 54 -6.97 17.16 -2.35
C LYS A 54 -6.06 16.01 -1.92
N ILE A 55 -6.58 15.02 -1.20
CA ILE A 55 -5.80 13.88 -0.75
C ILE A 55 -5.66 12.90 -1.90
N ILE A 56 -4.48 12.31 -2.00
CA ILE A 56 -4.22 11.22 -2.93
C ILE A 56 -4.01 9.98 -2.09
N LEU A 57 -4.73 8.90 -2.43
CA LEU A 57 -4.52 7.58 -1.86
C LEU A 57 -3.43 6.89 -2.68
N PRO A 58 -2.24 6.63 -2.13
CA PRO A 58 -1.15 6.10 -2.96
C PRO A 58 -1.42 4.66 -3.39
N ALA A 59 -1.21 4.39 -4.68
CA ALA A 59 -1.47 3.09 -5.30
C ALA A 59 -0.76 1.93 -4.57
N LEU A 60 0.52 2.11 -4.22
CA LEU A 60 1.31 1.11 -3.48
C LEU A 60 0.61 0.67 -2.19
N HIS A 61 0.17 1.63 -1.37
CA HIS A 61 -0.48 1.32 -0.09
C HIS A 61 -1.82 0.60 -0.29
N LEU A 62 -2.56 0.87 -1.37
CA LEU A 62 -3.78 0.15 -1.70
C LEU A 62 -3.48 -1.30 -2.11
N LYS A 63 -2.49 -1.51 -2.98
CA LYS A 63 -2.02 -2.86 -3.35
C LYS A 63 -1.60 -3.67 -2.13
N LEU A 64 -0.84 -3.08 -1.21
CA LEU A 64 -0.50 -3.69 0.08
C LEU A 64 -1.77 -4.08 0.87
N GLY A 65 -2.80 -3.25 0.83
CA GLY A 65 -4.07 -3.49 1.52
C GLY A 65 -4.87 -4.65 0.94
N ILE A 66 -4.93 -4.74 -0.39
CA ILE A 66 -5.64 -5.79 -1.11
C ILE A 66 -5.00 -7.14 -0.79
N VAL A 67 -3.69 -7.28 -1.05
CA VAL A 67 -2.96 -8.53 -0.79
C VAL A 67 -3.00 -8.92 0.69
N LYS A 68 -2.93 -7.94 1.61
CA LYS A 68 -3.08 -8.22 3.04
C LYS A 68 -4.41 -8.90 3.36
N GLN A 69 -5.53 -8.44 2.81
CA GLN A 69 -6.83 -9.06 3.12
C GLN A 69 -6.94 -10.48 2.59
N LEU A 70 -6.39 -10.77 1.40
CA LEU A 70 -6.29 -12.12 0.88
C LEU A 70 -5.47 -13.03 1.82
N VAL A 71 -4.25 -12.62 2.17
CA VAL A 71 -3.35 -13.44 2.99
C VAL A 71 -3.89 -13.64 4.42
N GLU A 72 -4.56 -12.63 4.99
CA GLU A 72 -5.24 -12.76 6.28
C GLU A 72 -6.34 -13.83 6.25
N ALA A 73 -7.05 -13.98 5.12
CA ALA A 73 -8.11 -14.96 4.95
C ALA A 73 -7.59 -16.37 4.61
N MET A 74 -6.37 -16.50 4.06
CA MET A 74 -5.76 -17.79 3.71
C MET A 74 -5.61 -18.74 4.92
N ASP A 75 -5.82 -20.04 4.71
CA ASP A 75 -5.56 -21.07 5.73
C ASP A 75 -4.04 -21.28 5.86
N THR A 76 -3.54 -21.24 7.09
CA THR A 76 -2.10 -21.40 7.39
C THR A 76 -1.57 -22.80 7.06
N ASN A 77 -2.44 -23.78 6.90
CA ASN A 77 -2.08 -25.17 6.57
C ASN A 77 -2.08 -25.44 5.06
N LYS A 78 -2.57 -24.51 4.23
CA LYS A 78 -2.64 -24.69 2.78
C LYS A 78 -1.28 -24.47 2.09
N PRO A 79 -1.08 -25.06 0.89
CA PRO A 79 0.17 -24.93 0.14
C PRO A 79 0.55 -23.47 -0.16
N ALA A 80 -0.43 -22.61 -0.50
CA ALA A 80 -0.18 -21.20 -0.81
C ALA A 80 0.45 -20.44 0.36
N PHE A 81 -0.06 -20.62 1.56
CA PHE A 81 0.50 -20.00 2.76
C PHE A 81 1.90 -20.55 3.08
N THR A 82 2.09 -21.86 2.92
CA THR A 82 3.41 -22.49 3.09
C THR A 82 4.44 -21.92 2.10
N TYR A 83 4.04 -21.71 0.85
CA TYR A 83 4.88 -21.08 -0.16
C TYR A 83 5.31 -19.67 0.25
N LEU A 84 4.42 -18.85 0.81
CA LEU A 84 4.76 -17.51 1.30
C LEU A 84 5.81 -17.55 2.43
N ARG A 85 5.71 -18.53 3.34
CA ARG A 85 6.70 -18.73 4.41
C ARG A 85 8.08 -19.07 3.85
N GLU A 86 8.14 -19.97 2.87
CA GLU A 86 9.39 -20.39 2.23
C GLU A 86 10.01 -19.27 1.39
N LYS A 87 9.18 -18.49 0.68
CA LYS A 87 9.62 -17.35 -0.14
C LYS A 87 10.20 -16.22 0.70
N PHE A 88 9.66 -15.99 1.90
CA PHE A 88 10.09 -14.91 2.80
C PHE A 88 10.58 -15.44 4.15
N PRO A 89 11.71 -16.16 4.20
CA PRO A 89 12.18 -16.84 5.42
C PRO A 89 12.61 -15.86 6.54
N ARG A 90 12.75 -14.56 6.21
CA ARG A 90 13.05 -13.50 7.18
C ARG A 90 11.80 -12.92 7.85
N LEU A 91 10.60 -13.23 7.35
CA LEU A 91 9.35 -12.87 7.98
C LEU A 91 8.92 -14.00 8.91
N SER A 92 8.41 -13.64 10.08
CA SER A 92 7.76 -14.62 10.95
C SER A 92 6.40 -15.01 10.37
N GLU A 93 5.94 -16.21 10.72
CA GLU A 93 4.60 -16.67 10.35
C GLU A 93 3.50 -15.68 10.74
N ALA A 94 3.58 -15.12 11.95
CA ALA A 94 2.64 -14.09 12.41
C ALA A 94 2.64 -12.84 11.51
N LYS A 95 3.80 -12.39 11.01
CA LYS A 95 3.86 -11.26 10.08
C LYS A 95 3.22 -11.58 8.74
N ILE A 96 3.45 -12.80 8.23
CA ILE A 96 2.83 -13.26 6.99
C ILE A 96 1.31 -13.36 7.16
N LYS A 97 0.84 -13.99 8.25
CA LYS A 97 -0.59 -14.15 8.54
C LYS A 97 -1.31 -12.81 8.71
N GLU A 98 -0.67 -11.80 9.28
CA GLU A 98 -1.18 -10.44 9.38
C GLU A 98 -1.03 -9.62 8.07
N GLY A 99 -0.53 -10.24 6.99
CA GLY A 99 -0.29 -9.60 5.70
C GLY A 99 0.70 -8.43 5.77
N ILE A 100 1.67 -8.48 6.69
CA ILE A 100 2.65 -7.42 6.91
C ILE A 100 3.81 -7.60 5.93
N PHE A 101 3.64 -7.03 4.75
CA PHE A 101 4.64 -6.99 3.69
C PHE A 101 5.11 -5.56 3.43
N VAL A 102 6.37 -5.40 3.00
CA VAL A 102 6.88 -4.14 2.45
C VAL A 102 6.69 -4.07 0.94
N GLY A 103 6.80 -2.87 0.36
CA GLY A 103 6.57 -2.63 -1.07
C GLY A 103 7.33 -3.60 -2.00
N PRO A 104 8.65 -3.84 -1.81
CA PRO A 104 9.39 -4.80 -2.63
C PRO A 104 8.86 -6.23 -2.54
N GLN A 105 8.47 -6.70 -1.35
CA GLN A 105 7.98 -8.06 -1.17
C GLN A 105 6.69 -8.28 -1.97
N ILE A 106 5.75 -7.33 -1.91
CA ILE A 106 4.52 -7.40 -2.71
C ILE A 106 4.83 -7.33 -4.20
N SER A 107 5.72 -6.43 -4.62
CA SER A 107 6.14 -6.40 -6.02
C SER A 107 6.75 -7.73 -6.48
N ASP A 108 7.47 -8.43 -5.60
CA ASP A 108 8.08 -9.72 -5.91
C ASP A 108 7.04 -10.84 -5.99
N ILE A 109 5.96 -10.80 -5.20
CA ILE A 109 4.84 -11.76 -5.30
C ILE A 109 4.09 -11.55 -6.62
N PHE A 110 3.73 -10.31 -6.97
CA PHE A 110 3.01 -10.02 -8.23
C PHE A 110 3.78 -10.41 -9.50
N LYS A 111 5.11 -10.49 -9.44
CA LYS A 111 5.97 -10.91 -10.56
C LYS A 111 6.24 -12.41 -10.57
N ASP A 112 5.93 -13.11 -9.49
CA ASP A 112 6.27 -14.52 -9.34
C ASP A 112 5.17 -15.41 -9.88
N THR A 113 5.35 -15.83 -11.13
CA THR A 113 4.42 -16.77 -11.80
C THR A 113 4.33 -18.12 -11.09
N LYS A 114 5.29 -18.48 -10.22
CA LYS A 114 5.24 -19.74 -9.47
C LYS A 114 4.30 -19.67 -8.28
N PHE A 115 3.95 -18.48 -7.79
CA PHE A 115 3.03 -18.31 -6.67
C PHE A 115 1.62 -18.79 -6.99
N GLU A 116 1.24 -18.83 -8.28
CA GLU A 116 -0.07 -19.31 -8.70
C GLU A 116 -0.25 -20.82 -8.57
N ASN A 117 0.83 -21.60 -8.63
CA ASN A 117 0.77 -23.06 -8.60
C ASN A 117 0.21 -23.64 -7.28
N PRO A 118 0.58 -23.13 -6.09
CA PRO A 118 0.06 -23.63 -4.83
C PRO A 118 -1.33 -23.08 -4.44
N LEU A 119 -1.91 -22.16 -5.21
CA LEU A 119 -3.25 -21.61 -4.93
C LEU A 119 -4.32 -22.64 -5.28
N ASP A 120 -5.28 -22.84 -4.38
CA ASP A 120 -6.50 -23.57 -4.73
C ASP A 120 -7.45 -22.74 -5.62
N TYR A 121 -8.57 -23.33 -6.02
CA TYR A 121 -9.51 -22.68 -6.93
C TYR A 121 -10.11 -21.37 -6.40
N ASP A 122 -10.40 -21.29 -5.10
CA ASP A 122 -10.99 -20.10 -4.50
C ASP A 122 -9.92 -19.03 -4.26
N GLU A 123 -8.73 -19.43 -3.76
CA GLU A 123 -7.56 -18.57 -3.60
C GLU A 123 -7.12 -17.95 -4.93
N LYS A 124 -7.09 -18.76 -6.00
CA LYS A 124 -6.69 -18.33 -7.34
C LYS A 124 -7.65 -17.31 -7.92
N GLN A 125 -8.96 -17.49 -7.76
CA GLN A 125 -9.93 -16.50 -8.25
C GLN A 125 -9.74 -15.13 -7.59
N VAL A 126 -9.55 -15.09 -6.27
CA VAL A 126 -9.29 -13.82 -5.57
C VAL A 126 -7.96 -13.23 -6.05
N TRP A 127 -6.89 -14.03 -6.10
CA TRP A 127 -5.58 -13.58 -6.56
C TRP A 127 -5.59 -13.01 -7.99
N ASP A 128 -6.26 -13.69 -8.91
CA ASP A 128 -6.37 -13.24 -10.30
C ASP A 128 -7.16 -11.91 -10.37
N SER A 129 -8.23 -11.77 -9.57
CA SER A 129 -8.99 -10.53 -9.46
C SER A 129 -8.17 -9.38 -8.85
N ASP A 130 -7.33 -9.67 -7.83
CA ASP A 130 -6.40 -8.72 -7.23
C ASP A 130 -5.39 -8.21 -8.25
N CYS A 131 -4.79 -9.13 -9.03
CA CYS A 131 -3.86 -8.80 -10.09
C CYS A 131 -4.52 -7.91 -11.15
N GLN A 132 -5.75 -8.24 -11.55
CA GLN A 132 -6.51 -7.45 -12.51
C GLN A 132 -6.86 -6.06 -11.96
N GLY A 133 -7.36 -5.94 -10.72
CA GLY A 133 -7.64 -4.65 -10.09
C GLY A 133 -6.38 -3.80 -9.92
N CYS A 134 -5.28 -4.41 -9.47
CA CYS A 134 -4.01 -3.70 -9.29
C CYS A 134 -3.41 -3.20 -10.60
N THR A 135 -3.62 -3.91 -11.71
CA THR A 135 -3.07 -3.56 -13.03
C THR A 135 -3.97 -2.61 -13.79
N ASN A 136 -5.27 -2.89 -13.83
CA ASN A 136 -6.23 -2.21 -14.69
C ASN A 136 -6.95 -1.04 -13.99
N PHE A 137 -6.90 -0.95 -12.66
CA PHE A 137 -7.43 0.19 -11.93
C PHE A 137 -6.32 1.00 -11.25
N LEU A 138 -5.47 0.36 -10.45
CA LEU A 138 -4.39 1.04 -9.71
C LEU A 138 -3.10 1.26 -10.54
N GLY A 139 -3.12 0.89 -11.82
CA GLY A 139 -2.01 1.05 -12.74
C GLY A 139 -1.84 2.46 -13.30
N SER A 140 -0.93 2.59 -14.26
CA SER A 140 -0.70 3.85 -14.98
C SER A 140 -1.78 4.16 -16.01
N ILE A 141 -2.45 3.13 -16.49
CA ILE A 141 -3.52 3.20 -17.48
C ILE A 141 -4.74 2.54 -16.83
N ARG A 142 -5.80 3.33 -16.61
CA ARG A 142 -7.07 2.84 -16.09
C ARG A 142 -7.90 2.26 -17.25
N SER A 143 -8.36 1.02 -17.08
CA SER A 143 -9.26 0.34 -18.00
C SER A 143 -10.60 1.07 -18.09
N LYS A 144 -11.31 0.94 -19.21
CA LYS A 144 -12.71 1.41 -19.33
C LYS A 144 -13.70 0.55 -18.52
N TYR A 145 -13.32 -0.68 -18.17
CA TYR A 145 -14.13 -1.63 -17.40
C TYR A 145 -13.71 -1.71 -15.93
N TYR A 146 -13.06 -0.67 -15.41
CA TYR A 146 -12.46 -0.71 -14.07
C TYR A 146 -13.49 -0.85 -12.95
N GLU A 147 -14.70 -0.34 -13.14
CA GLU A 147 -15.78 -0.43 -12.14
C GLU A 147 -16.22 -1.88 -11.95
N ASP A 148 -16.48 -2.59 -13.05
CA ASP A 148 -16.81 -4.02 -13.04
C ASP A 148 -15.68 -4.85 -12.40
N LEU A 149 -14.42 -4.56 -12.77
CA LEU A 149 -13.26 -5.25 -12.20
C LEU A 149 -13.15 -5.08 -10.68
N VAL A 150 -13.39 -3.87 -10.16
CA VAL A 150 -13.34 -3.63 -8.72
C VAL A 150 -14.54 -4.26 -8.02
N HIS A 151 -15.73 -4.17 -8.61
CA HIS A 151 -16.94 -4.79 -8.08
C HIS A 151 -16.79 -6.32 -7.96
N ASP A 152 -16.33 -6.98 -9.02
CA ASP A 152 -16.10 -8.43 -9.04
C ASP A 152 -15.01 -8.84 -8.06
N MET A 153 -13.92 -8.06 -7.97
CA MET A 153 -12.88 -8.27 -6.97
C MET A 153 -13.45 -8.21 -5.54
N LEU A 154 -14.26 -7.19 -5.22
CA LEU A 154 -14.87 -7.06 -3.89
C LEU A 154 -15.87 -8.18 -3.58
N ALA A 155 -16.63 -8.65 -4.57
CA ALA A 155 -17.54 -9.78 -4.43
C ALA A 155 -16.79 -11.09 -4.15
N LEU A 156 -15.66 -11.32 -4.85
CA LEU A 156 -14.79 -12.46 -4.61
C LEU A 156 -14.16 -12.43 -3.21
N HIS A 157 -13.71 -11.25 -2.77
CA HIS A 157 -13.23 -11.07 -1.39
C HIS A 157 -14.29 -11.41 -0.35
N GLN A 158 -15.53 -10.92 -0.54
CA GLN A 158 -16.63 -11.23 0.37
C GLN A 158 -16.89 -12.74 0.43
N ARG A 159 -16.97 -13.40 -0.73
CA ARG A 159 -17.21 -14.84 -0.84
C ARG A 159 -16.09 -15.67 -0.20
N PHE A 160 -14.85 -15.23 -0.35
CA PHE A 160 -13.68 -15.87 0.26
C PHE A 160 -13.59 -15.66 1.78
N GLY A 161 -14.39 -14.74 2.34
CA GLY A 161 -14.38 -14.43 3.77
C GLY A 161 -13.34 -13.39 4.18
N CYS A 162 -12.81 -12.61 3.23
CA CYS A 162 -11.97 -11.46 3.53
C CYS A 162 -12.75 -10.45 4.36
N ARG A 163 -12.10 -9.88 5.37
CA ARG A 163 -12.66 -8.72 6.09
C ARG A 163 -12.47 -7.46 5.25
N MET A 164 -13.45 -6.56 5.24
CA MET A 164 -13.31 -5.28 4.56
C MET A 164 -12.38 -4.37 5.36
N SER A 165 -11.21 -4.06 4.79
CA SER A 165 -10.33 -3.03 5.35
C SER A 165 -10.77 -1.64 4.93
N LEU A 166 -10.25 -0.60 5.58
CA LEU A 166 -10.46 0.78 5.15
C LEU A 166 -10.03 1.00 3.68
N LYS A 167 -9.00 0.28 3.22
CA LYS A 167 -8.51 0.37 1.84
C LYS A 167 -9.51 -0.24 0.86
N LEU A 168 -10.07 -1.42 1.16
CA LEU A 168 -11.14 -2.01 0.37
C LEU A 168 -12.41 -1.15 0.41
N HIS A 169 -12.74 -0.55 1.54
CA HIS A 169 -13.86 0.38 1.65
C HIS A 169 -13.70 1.60 0.73
N PHE A 170 -12.49 2.18 0.58
CA PHE A 170 -12.29 3.26 -0.40
C PHE A 170 -12.56 2.81 -1.84
N LEU A 171 -12.25 1.55 -2.17
CA LEU A 171 -12.53 0.97 -3.48
C LEU A 171 -14.02 0.73 -3.69
N ASP A 172 -14.76 0.36 -2.65
CA ASP A 172 -16.22 0.13 -2.72
C ASP A 172 -17.02 1.44 -2.75
N PHE A 173 -16.58 2.44 -1.98
CA PHE A 173 -17.37 3.64 -1.71
C PHE A 173 -17.16 4.77 -2.71
N GLN A 174 -15.93 4.98 -3.22
CA GLN A 174 -15.66 6.16 -4.05
C GLN A 174 -14.56 5.92 -5.08
N LEU A 175 -14.88 5.14 -6.11
CA LEU A 175 -13.97 4.91 -7.24
C LEU A 175 -13.59 6.20 -7.98
N GLU A 176 -14.51 7.16 -8.08
CA GLU A 176 -14.27 8.45 -8.72
C GLU A 176 -13.23 9.33 -7.98
N PHE A 177 -12.94 9.04 -6.71
CA PHE A 177 -11.91 9.74 -5.95
C PHE A 177 -10.50 9.48 -6.51
N PHE A 178 -10.31 8.35 -7.19
CA PHE A 178 -9.00 7.94 -7.66
C PHE A 178 -8.63 8.66 -8.96
N PRO A 179 -7.38 9.17 -9.05
CA PRO A 179 -6.90 9.79 -10.28
C PRO A 179 -6.86 8.78 -11.43
N ALA A 180 -7.04 9.27 -12.66
CA ALA A 180 -7.02 8.41 -13.86
C ALA A 180 -5.72 7.64 -14.06
N ASN A 181 -4.61 8.17 -13.55
CA ASN A 181 -3.31 7.52 -13.55
C ASN A 181 -2.85 7.36 -12.10
N CYS A 182 -3.29 6.29 -11.45
CA CYS A 182 -2.90 5.95 -10.08
C CYS A 182 -1.41 5.60 -9.98
N GLY A 183 -0.84 4.98 -11.02
CA GLY A 183 0.58 4.62 -11.09
C GLY A 183 1.52 5.82 -10.95
N LYS A 184 1.15 6.99 -11.50
CA LYS A 184 1.91 8.25 -11.36
C LYS A 184 2.03 8.73 -9.91
N PHE A 185 1.06 8.36 -9.07
CA PHE A 185 1.03 8.71 -7.65
C PHE A 185 1.32 7.51 -6.75
N SER A 186 2.03 6.51 -7.28
CA SER A 186 2.56 5.42 -6.46
C SER A 186 3.66 5.93 -5.53
N ASP A 187 3.67 5.44 -4.29
CA ASP A 187 4.67 5.79 -3.27
C ASP A 187 5.91 4.89 -3.33
N GLU A 188 6.09 4.14 -4.41
CA GLU A 188 7.25 3.25 -4.61
C GLU A 188 8.59 3.99 -4.55
N HIS A 189 8.63 5.23 -5.06
CA HIS A 189 9.84 6.04 -4.99
C HIS A 189 10.14 6.51 -3.56
N GLY A 190 9.11 6.87 -2.78
CA GLY A 190 9.23 7.20 -1.37
C GLY A 190 9.73 6.01 -0.54
N GLU A 191 9.17 4.82 -0.78
CA GLU A 191 9.60 3.58 -0.11
C GLU A 191 11.06 3.23 -0.45
N ARG A 192 11.48 3.38 -1.71
CA ARG A 192 12.89 3.20 -2.12
C ARG A 192 13.81 4.22 -1.44
N PHE A 193 13.37 5.48 -1.34
CA PHE A 193 14.11 6.50 -0.62
C PHE A 193 14.33 6.12 0.84
N HIS A 194 13.30 5.63 1.54
CA HIS A 194 13.43 5.15 2.92
C HIS A 194 14.45 4.00 3.06
N GLN A 195 14.49 3.07 2.11
CA GLN A 195 15.48 1.99 2.12
C GLN A 195 16.90 2.50 1.94
N ASN A 196 17.11 3.43 1.01
CA ASN A 196 18.41 4.07 0.79
C ASN A 196 18.85 4.88 2.03
N MET A 197 17.93 5.63 2.63
CA MET A 197 18.18 6.39 3.85
C MET A 197 18.58 5.49 5.02
N SER A 198 17.95 4.33 5.19
CA SER A 198 18.31 3.35 6.22
C SER A 198 19.77 2.89 6.08
N VAL A 199 20.25 2.67 4.85
CA VAL A 199 21.66 2.31 4.59
C VAL A 199 22.61 3.45 4.96
N ILE A 200 22.25 4.70 4.63
CA ILE A 200 23.04 5.87 5.00
C ILE A 200 23.08 6.04 6.53
N GLU A 201 21.92 5.96 7.20
CA GLU A 201 21.82 6.03 8.66
C GLU A 201 22.70 4.98 9.34
N GLN A 202 22.71 3.75 8.83
CA GLN A 202 23.58 2.69 9.35
C GLN A 202 25.07 3.03 9.21
N ARG A 203 25.49 3.56 8.05
CA ARG A 203 26.88 4.02 7.83
C ARG A 203 27.31 5.07 8.84
N TYR A 204 26.40 5.98 9.18
CA TYR A 204 26.62 7.05 10.15
C TYR A 204 26.26 6.66 11.59
N ARG A 205 26.01 5.38 11.88
CA ARG A 205 25.62 4.88 13.22
C ARG A 205 24.44 5.66 13.84
N ARG A 206 23.49 6.08 12.99
CA ARG A 206 22.32 6.90 13.36
C ARG A 206 22.68 8.27 13.94
N MET A 207 23.91 8.75 13.75
CA MET A 207 24.33 10.09 14.12
C MET A 207 23.93 11.08 13.03
N TRP A 208 23.00 11.97 13.36
CA TRP A 208 22.60 13.06 12.51
C TRP A 208 23.72 14.11 12.45
N SER A 209 24.30 14.30 11.26
CA SER A 209 25.33 15.31 11.02
C SER A 209 25.09 16.03 9.69
N ALA A 210 25.64 17.24 9.55
CA ALA A 210 25.61 17.97 8.29
C ALA A 210 26.22 17.15 7.14
N SER A 211 27.26 16.36 7.44
CA SER A 211 27.89 15.45 6.47
C SER A 211 26.94 14.34 6.01
N MET A 212 26.17 13.74 6.93
CA MET A 212 25.16 12.74 6.57
C MET A 212 24.07 13.33 5.66
N LEU A 213 23.56 14.51 5.99
CA LEU A 213 22.59 15.22 5.14
C LEU A 213 23.19 15.55 3.77
N GLY A 214 24.45 16.00 3.73
CA GLY A 214 25.18 16.24 2.49
C GLY A 214 25.27 14.99 1.61
N ASP A 215 25.60 13.84 2.19
CA ASP A 215 25.64 12.55 1.49
C ASP A 215 24.26 12.11 0.98
N CYS A 216 23.19 12.37 1.74
CA CYS A 216 21.81 12.10 1.30
C CYS A 216 21.46 12.95 0.07
N CYS A 217 21.71 14.26 0.12
CA CYS A 217 21.50 15.16 -1.01
C CYS A 217 22.33 14.74 -2.23
N TRP A 218 23.60 14.36 -2.03
CA TRP A 218 24.47 13.88 -3.11
C TRP A 218 23.99 12.58 -3.74
N MET A 219 23.40 11.67 -2.96
CA MET A 219 22.81 10.45 -3.49
C MET A 219 21.59 10.77 -4.37
N ILE A 220 20.67 11.61 -3.87
CA ILE A 220 19.47 12.03 -4.64
C ILE A 220 19.88 12.70 -5.95
N LEU A 221 20.90 13.57 -5.91
CA LEU A 221 21.41 14.25 -7.10
C LEU A 221 22.05 13.28 -8.10
N ARG A 222 22.79 12.29 -7.63
CA ARG A 222 23.47 11.30 -8.50
C ARG A 222 22.49 10.38 -9.24
N ASP A 223 21.37 10.05 -8.62
CA ASP A 223 20.33 9.20 -9.22
C ASP A 223 19.48 9.96 -10.26
N ASN A 224 19.79 11.23 -10.54
CA ASN A 224 19.13 12.01 -11.58
C ASN A 224 19.66 11.59 -12.97
N PRO A 225 18.83 10.97 -13.84
CA PRO A 225 19.26 10.47 -15.15
C PRO A 225 19.65 11.58 -16.14
N HIS A 226 19.37 12.84 -15.82
CA HIS A 226 19.67 13.99 -16.68
C HIS A 226 21.02 14.66 -16.35
N VAL A 227 21.80 14.13 -15.40
CA VAL A 227 23.08 14.75 -14.99
C VAL A 227 24.23 13.74 -15.01
N GLU A 228 25.16 13.90 -15.95
CA GLU A 228 26.41 13.13 -15.98
C GLU A 228 27.43 13.70 -14.97
N TYR A 229 27.75 12.92 -13.94
CA TYR A 229 28.78 13.30 -12.97
C TYR A 229 30.12 12.63 -13.29
N LYS A 230 31.13 13.42 -13.71
CA LYS A 230 32.53 12.96 -13.79
C LYS A 230 33.20 13.04 -12.42
N ARG A 231 33.57 11.88 -11.87
CA ARG A 231 34.31 11.78 -10.60
C ARG A 231 35.74 12.32 -10.79
N LYS A 232 36.03 13.55 -10.36
CA LYS A 232 37.41 14.07 -10.31
C LYS A 232 38.14 13.47 -9.10
N SER A 233 38.82 12.35 -9.30
CA SER A 233 39.80 11.83 -8.33
C SER A 233 41.06 12.69 -8.36
N LYS A 234 41.25 13.58 -7.39
CA LYS A 234 42.58 14.17 -7.12
C LYS A 234 43.36 13.19 -6.24
N ARG A 235 44.14 12.30 -6.86
CA ARG A 235 45.25 11.62 -6.18
C ARG A 235 46.47 12.51 -6.32
N THR A 236 46.81 13.26 -5.28
CA THR A 236 48.17 13.79 -5.11
C THR A 236 48.95 12.71 -4.38
N ARG A 237 49.74 11.91 -5.11
CA ARG A 237 50.84 11.16 -4.49
C ARG A 237 51.93 12.19 -4.20
N HIS A 238 52.19 12.44 -2.92
CA HIS A 238 53.45 13.07 -2.54
C HIS A 238 54.54 11.99 -2.66
N SER A 239 55.48 12.24 -3.57
CA SER A 239 56.78 11.58 -3.64
C SER A 239 57.67 12.10 -2.52
#